data_AF-A0A7H8KYY5-F1
#
_entry.id   AF-A0A7H8KYY5-F1
#
_cell.length_a   1.000
_cell.length_b   1.000
_cell.length_c   1.000
_cell.angle_alpha   90.00
_cell.angle_beta   90.00
_cell.angle_gamma   90.00
#
_symmetry.space_group_name_H-M   'P 1'
#
loop_
_entity.id
_entity.type
_entity.pdbx_description
1 polymer ?
#
loop_
_entity_poly.entity_id
_entity_poly.type
_entity_poly.pdbx_seq_one_letter_code
_entity_poly.pdbx_strand_id
1 'polypeptide(L)'
;MEPTTDNRLELRIDEVPGRDPAELRLLVDGVDLLAVGFDYRTTGPEPDALLGAHSPLLPGPEPREVRLRRGGCGEETCCGALYVTVRREGGAVCWEGWRNPGFAGLDLPGYRFDAGQYLAEVERAGAGVAASPARSVGRLLEAELVRRPELLAAWECEFQAVWTERRAPDRIDLLFHHPPVPDGRYDLPQLQFMAELTVPAGGPEVLAAELLERIAATDPRTWARICGGSARSAELLGYPWPEDL
;
A
#
# COMPACT_ATOMS: atom_id res chain seq x y z
N MET A 1 -0.85 39.15 -7.29
CA MET A 1 -0.05 38.37 -8.25
C MET A 1 -0.48 36.92 -8.03
N GLU A 2 -1.50 36.49 -8.76
CA GLU A 2 -2.07 35.15 -8.61
C GLU A 2 -1.09 34.15 -9.24
N PRO A 3 -0.67 33.08 -8.54
CA PRO A 3 0.12 32.05 -9.18
C PRO A 3 -0.81 31.20 -10.05
N THR A 4 -1.00 31.65 -11.29
CA THR A 4 -1.32 30.79 -12.43
C THR A 4 -0.10 29.93 -12.74
N THR A 5 -0.04 28.74 -12.16
CA THR A 5 0.58 27.57 -12.81
C THR A 5 0.08 26.34 -12.07
N ASP A 6 -0.94 25.69 -12.61
CA ASP A 6 -1.21 24.30 -12.24
C ASP A 6 0.00 23.46 -12.68
N ASN A 7 0.53 22.67 -11.74
CA ASN A 7 1.58 21.70 -12.00
C ASN A 7 1.09 20.68 -13.05
N ARG A 8 2.03 20.10 -13.79
CA ARG A 8 1.74 19.03 -14.75
C ARG A 8 2.17 17.68 -14.20
N LEU A 9 1.21 16.77 -14.06
CA LEU A 9 1.49 15.36 -13.78
C LEU A 9 1.84 14.64 -15.09
N GLU A 10 2.85 13.78 -15.03
CA GLU A 10 3.15 12.77 -16.05
C GLU A 10 3.37 11.41 -15.38
N LEU A 11 2.60 10.42 -15.81
CA LEU A 11 2.63 9.03 -15.38
C LEU A 11 3.20 8.19 -16.53
N ARG A 12 4.44 7.73 -16.35
CA ARG A 12 5.19 7.01 -17.37
C ARG A 12 5.43 5.57 -16.96
N ILE A 13 5.11 4.62 -17.85
CA ILE A 13 5.39 3.21 -17.64
C ILE A 13 6.70 2.89 -18.35
N ASP A 14 7.73 2.55 -17.58
CA ASP A 14 9.05 2.20 -18.09
C ASP A 14 9.19 0.66 -18.12
N GLU A 15 9.35 0.09 -19.32
CA GLU A 15 9.76 -1.30 -19.48
C GLU A 15 11.27 -1.41 -19.29
N VAL A 16 11.70 -2.05 -18.21
CA VAL A 16 13.13 -2.24 -17.90
C VAL A 16 13.53 -3.65 -18.31
N PRO A 17 14.46 -3.83 -19.28
CA PRO A 17 14.88 -5.17 -19.71
C PRO A 17 15.37 -6.03 -18.53
N GLY A 18 14.80 -7.23 -18.39
CA GLY A 18 15.12 -8.15 -17.29
C GLY A 18 14.40 -7.84 -15.97
N ARG A 19 13.57 -6.79 -15.91
CA ARG A 19 12.59 -6.54 -14.84
C ARG A 19 11.19 -6.70 -15.42
N ASP A 20 10.58 -7.85 -15.12
CA ASP A 20 9.13 -7.98 -15.13
C ASP A 20 8.66 -7.86 -13.68
N PRO A 21 7.79 -6.88 -13.35
CA PRO A 21 7.06 -5.96 -14.23
C PRO A 21 7.76 -4.67 -14.65
N ALA A 22 7.14 -4.03 -15.64
CA ALA A 22 7.28 -2.61 -15.92
C ALA A 22 7.02 -1.76 -14.66
N GLU A 23 7.67 -0.61 -14.61
CA GLU A 23 7.64 0.28 -13.46
C GLU A 23 6.91 1.57 -13.79
N LEU A 24 6.07 2.05 -12.89
CA LEU A 24 5.44 3.35 -13.02
C LEU A 24 6.35 4.45 -12.43
N ARG A 25 6.57 5.51 -13.20
CA ARG A 25 7.24 6.74 -12.78
C ARG A 25 6.21 7.85 -12.62
N LEU A 26 6.37 8.63 -11.56
CA LEU A 26 5.47 9.74 -11.22
C LEU A 26 6.28 11.03 -11.31
N LEU A 27 6.10 11.75 -12.42
CA LEU A 27 6.80 13.00 -12.68
C LEU A 27 5.85 14.17 -12.45
N VAL A 28 6.31 15.19 -11.71
CA VAL A 28 5.61 16.47 -11.59
C VAL A 28 6.52 17.55 -12.12
N ASP A 29 6.05 18.27 -13.15
CA ASP A 29 6.85 19.26 -13.89
C ASP A 29 8.21 18.71 -14.36
N GLY A 30 8.24 17.42 -14.72
CA GLY A 30 9.44 16.69 -15.16
C GLY A 30 10.33 16.16 -14.03
N VAL A 31 10.00 16.39 -12.76
CA VAL A 31 10.73 15.87 -11.60
C VAL A 31 10.17 14.51 -11.19
N ASP A 32 10.99 13.45 -11.25
CA ASP A 32 10.60 12.11 -10.74
C ASP A 32 10.53 12.11 -9.21
N LEU A 33 9.30 12.08 -8.69
CA LEU A 33 9.05 12.13 -7.24
C LEU A 33 9.53 10.88 -6.51
N LEU A 34 9.67 9.73 -7.18
CA LEU A 34 10.23 8.54 -6.56
C LEU A 34 11.75 8.67 -6.36
N ALA A 35 12.43 9.37 -7.25
CA ALA A 35 13.86 9.66 -7.12
C ALA A 35 14.15 10.71 -6.04
N VAL A 36 13.20 11.59 -5.74
CA VAL A 36 13.30 12.54 -4.62
C VAL A 36 12.91 11.87 -3.29
N GLY A 37 11.87 11.04 -3.30
CA GLY A 37 11.33 10.40 -2.11
C GLY A 37 12.14 9.22 -1.58
N PHE A 38 13.16 8.76 -2.31
CA PHE A 38 14.04 7.65 -1.94
C PHE A 38 15.49 7.97 -2.32
N ASP A 39 16.45 7.59 -1.47
CA ASP A 39 17.86 7.94 -1.61
C ASP A 39 18.54 7.29 -2.85
N TYR A 40 18.22 6.03 -3.24
CA TYR A 40 18.83 5.40 -4.42
C TYR A 40 18.01 4.28 -5.08
N ARG A 41 18.05 4.21 -6.42
CA ARG A 41 17.77 3.04 -7.31
C ARG A 41 16.47 2.26 -7.05
N THR A 42 15.46 2.92 -6.52
CA THR A 42 14.16 2.28 -6.27
C THR A 42 13.44 1.97 -7.58
N THR A 43 12.98 0.73 -7.68
CA THR A 43 11.98 0.34 -8.66
C THR A 43 10.72 1.18 -8.45
N GLY A 44 10.09 1.60 -9.54
CA GLY A 44 8.72 2.14 -9.46
C GLY A 44 7.73 1.08 -8.95
N PRO A 45 6.54 1.49 -8.48
CA PRO A 45 5.46 0.55 -8.24
C PRO A 45 5.01 -0.10 -9.55
N GLU A 46 4.36 -1.25 -9.45
CA GLU A 46 3.69 -1.86 -10.59
C GLU A 46 2.54 -0.94 -11.07
N PRO A 47 2.31 -0.78 -12.39
CA PRO A 47 1.27 0.11 -12.91
C PRO A 47 -0.12 -0.18 -12.32
N ASP A 48 -0.48 -1.45 -12.16
CA ASP A 48 -1.77 -1.89 -11.63
C ASP A 48 -1.97 -1.60 -10.13
N ALA A 49 -0.93 -1.17 -9.42
CA ALA A 49 -1.03 -0.71 -8.03
C ALA A 49 -1.60 0.71 -7.92
N LEU A 50 -1.36 1.57 -8.92
CA LEU A 50 -1.78 2.98 -8.90
C LEU A 50 -2.73 3.35 -10.05
N LEU A 51 -2.88 2.52 -11.08
CA LEU A 51 -3.66 2.82 -12.27
C LEU A 51 -4.83 1.83 -12.46
N GLY A 52 -5.82 2.24 -13.23
CA GLY A 52 -7.03 1.47 -13.53
C GLY A 52 -8.31 2.08 -12.94
N ALA A 53 -9.43 1.37 -13.10
CA ALA A 53 -10.77 1.87 -12.78
C ALA A 53 -10.96 2.29 -11.32
N HIS A 54 -10.23 1.67 -10.39
CA HIS A 54 -10.26 1.98 -8.96
C HIS A 54 -8.99 2.66 -8.48
N SER A 55 -8.27 3.37 -9.37
CA SER A 55 -6.98 4.00 -9.04
C SER A 55 -7.03 4.82 -7.74
N PRO A 56 -6.07 4.66 -6.81
CA PRO A 56 -5.94 5.53 -5.63
C PRO A 56 -5.72 7.00 -5.97
N LEU A 57 -5.23 7.28 -7.18
CA LEU A 57 -4.94 8.65 -7.63
C LEU A 57 -6.23 9.41 -7.97
N LEU A 58 -7.35 8.71 -8.20
CA LEU A 58 -8.63 9.37 -8.42
C LEU A 58 -9.10 10.03 -7.12
N PRO A 59 -9.31 11.35 -7.11
CA PRO A 59 -9.70 12.04 -5.89
C PRO A 59 -11.14 11.68 -5.51
N GLY A 60 -11.32 11.30 -4.24
CA GLY A 60 -12.63 11.06 -3.64
C GLY A 60 -13.30 12.33 -3.10
N PRO A 61 -14.49 12.19 -2.47
CA PRO A 61 -15.16 13.31 -1.79
C PRO A 61 -14.40 13.78 -0.54
N GLU A 62 -13.58 12.91 0.05
CA GLU A 62 -12.74 13.21 1.21
C GLU A 62 -11.26 13.10 0.81
N PRO A 63 -10.36 13.88 1.45
CA PRO A 63 -8.91 13.70 1.32
C PRO A 63 -8.50 12.28 1.68
N ARG A 64 -7.61 11.67 0.89
CA ARG A 64 -7.15 10.30 1.11
C ARG A 64 -5.63 10.23 1.05
N GLU A 65 -5.02 9.60 2.06
CA GLU A 65 -3.62 9.22 1.99
C GLU A 65 -3.48 8.05 0.99
N VAL A 66 -2.51 8.18 0.08
CA VAL A 66 -2.20 7.24 -0.97
C VAL A 66 -0.74 6.82 -0.82
N ARG A 67 -0.51 5.51 -0.71
CA ARG A 67 0.83 4.92 -0.82
C ARG A 67 1.24 4.84 -2.28
N LEU A 68 2.13 5.74 -2.71
CA LEU A 68 2.66 5.73 -4.07
C LEU A 68 3.66 4.59 -4.27
N ARG A 69 4.47 4.29 -3.25
CA ARG A 69 5.47 3.20 -3.33
C ARG A 69 5.83 2.72 -1.93
N ARG A 70 5.90 1.41 -1.73
CA ARG A 70 6.54 0.79 -0.55
C ARG A 70 7.97 0.37 -0.88
N GLY A 71 8.92 0.37 0.05
CA GLY A 71 10.25 -0.19 -0.17
C GLY A 71 10.27 -1.71 -0.35
N GLY A 72 11.44 -2.26 -0.69
CA GLY A 72 11.61 -3.67 -1.08
C GLY A 72 11.38 -4.71 0.00
N CYS A 73 11.85 -4.47 1.23
CA CYS A 73 11.80 -5.44 2.34
C CYS A 73 10.42 -5.58 3.00
N GLY A 74 9.43 -4.84 2.51
CA GLY A 74 8.07 -4.86 3.03
C GLY A 74 7.82 -4.09 4.32
N GLU A 75 8.85 -3.90 5.13
CA GLU A 75 8.86 -2.99 6.27
C GLU A 75 9.07 -1.54 5.81
N GLU A 76 8.13 -0.67 6.14
CA GLU A 76 8.14 0.74 5.72
C GLU A 76 9.16 1.58 6.50
N THR A 77 9.50 1.19 7.72
CA THR A 77 10.50 1.85 8.56
C THR A 77 11.93 1.52 8.12
N CYS A 78 12.17 0.34 7.55
CA CYS A 78 13.49 -0.08 7.07
C CYS A 78 13.74 0.39 5.64
N CYS A 79 12.84 0.07 4.70
CA CYS A 79 13.03 0.35 3.28
C CYS A 79 12.28 1.59 2.77
N GLY A 80 11.56 2.28 3.65
CA GLY A 80 10.75 3.44 3.31
C GLY A 80 9.41 3.09 2.67
N ALA A 81 8.52 4.08 2.63
CA ALA A 81 7.31 4.07 1.82
C ALA A 81 6.89 5.51 1.54
N LEU A 82 6.65 5.87 0.28
CA LEU A 82 6.24 7.22 -0.08
C LEU A 82 4.72 7.32 -0.08
N TYR A 83 4.20 8.22 0.76
CA TYR A 83 2.80 8.55 0.89
C TYR A 83 2.54 10.01 0.49
N VAL A 84 1.33 10.26 -0.03
CA VAL A 84 0.80 11.60 -0.30
C VAL A 84 -0.69 11.64 0.01
N THR A 85 -1.21 12.77 0.47
CA THR A 85 -2.65 13.01 0.56
C THR A 85 -3.15 13.61 -0.75
N VAL A 86 -4.10 12.91 -1.39
CA VAL A 86 -4.79 13.37 -2.60
C VAL A 86 -6.15 13.94 -2.20
N ARG A 87 -6.44 15.18 -2.63
CA ARG A 87 -7.75 15.83 -2.41
C ARG A 87 -8.21 16.59 -3.64
N ARG A 88 -9.52 16.73 -3.80
CA ARG A 88 -10.12 17.63 -4.80
C ARG A 88 -10.48 18.96 -4.16
N GLU A 89 -10.05 20.05 -4.78
CA GLU A 89 -10.38 21.41 -4.36
C GLU A 89 -10.91 22.21 -5.55
N GLY A 90 -12.24 22.25 -5.68
CA GLY A 90 -12.90 22.88 -6.81
C GLY A 90 -12.46 22.28 -8.14
N GLY A 91 -11.84 23.11 -8.98
CA GLY A 91 -11.30 22.73 -10.29
C GLY A 91 -9.91 22.08 -10.25
N ALA A 92 -9.34 21.80 -9.08
CA ALA A 92 -8.00 21.25 -8.95
C ALA A 92 -7.94 19.95 -8.13
N VAL A 93 -6.86 19.21 -8.35
CA VAL A 93 -6.41 18.11 -7.48
C VAL A 93 -5.15 18.57 -6.76
N CYS A 94 -5.09 18.41 -5.45
CA CYS A 94 -3.93 18.81 -4.64
C CYS A 94 -3.27 17.57 -4.03
N TRP A 95 -1.94 17.54 -4.07
CA TRP A 95 -1.07 16.53 -3.47
C TRP A 95 -0.25 17.18 -2.37
N GLU A 96 -0.50 16.80 -1.12
CA GLU A 96 0.11 17.41 0.07
C GLU A 96 0.34 16.37 1.18
N GLY A 97 0.96 16.78 2.29
CA GLY A 97 1.12 15.90 3.45
C GLY A 97 2.03 14.70 3.17
N TRP A 98 3.10 14.93 2.42
CA TRP A 98 4.08 13.90 2.06
C TRP A 98 4.69 13.25 3.30
N ARG A 99 4.84 11.92 3.27
CA ARG A 99 5.44 11.15 4.36
C ARG A 99 6.28 10.00 3.82
N ASN A 100 7.44 9.77 4.44
CA ASN A 100 8.22 8.55 4.28
C ASN A 100 8.72 8.03 5.64
N PRO A 101 8.15 6.93 6.17
CA PRO A 101 8.53 6.39 7.49
C PRO A 101 10.00 5.95 7.61
N GLY A 102 10.60 5.48 6.52
CA GLY A 102 12.00 5.05 6.50
C GLY A 102 12.99 6.16 6.12
N PHE A 103 12.50 7.37 5.83
CA PHE A 103 13.33 8.50 5.44
C PHE A 103 12.85 9.78 6.11
N ALA A 104 13.36 10.02 7.33
CA ALA A 104 13.13 11.25 8.05
C ALA A 104 13.79 12.43 7.31
N GLY A 105 12.99 13.45 6.96
CA GLY A 105 13.47 14.63 6.22
C GLY A 105 12.95 14.76 4.79
N LEU A 106 11.93 13.98 4.40
CA LEU A 106 11.21 14.21 3.14
C LEU A 106 10.60 15.63 3.12
N ASP A 107 11.12 16.47 2.23
CA ASP A 107 10.66 17.84 2.03
C ASP A 107 10.20 18.02 0.57
N LEU A 108 8.99 17.53 0.30
CA LEU A 108 8.32 17.73 -0.98
C LEU A 108 7.27 18.83 -0.82
N PRO A 109 7.18 19.78 -1.77
CA PRO A 109 6.16 20.82 -1.71
C PRO A 109 4.76 20.23 -1.95
N GLY A 110 3.74 21.01 -1.58
CA GLY A 110 2.40 20.76 -2.08
C GLY A 110 2.33 21.01 -3.60
N TYR A 111 1.65 20.13 -4.33
CA TYR A 111 1.40 20.30 -5.76
C TYR A 111 -0.09 20.48 -6.02
N ARG A 112 -0.41 21.33 -6.98
CA ARG A 112 -1.77 21.63 -7.41
C ARG A 112 -1.88 21.42 -8.91
N PHE A 113 -2.80 20.57 -9.34
CA PHE A 113 -3.02 20.22 -10.74
C PHE A 113 -4.39 20.70 -11.20
N ASP A 114 -4.53 21.10 -12.45
CA ASP A 114 -5.84 21.23 -13.09
C ASP A 114 -6.53 19.85 -13.07
N ALA A 115 -7.77 19.79 -12.57
CA ALA A 115 -8.44 18.51 -12.38
C ALA A 115 -8.74 17.81 -13.70
N GLY A 116 -8.99 18.55 -14.78
CA GLY A 116 -9.23 17.97 -16.11
C GLY A 116 -7.97 17.29 -16.66
N GLN A 117 -6.85 18.01 -16.63
CA GLN A 117 -5.55 17.50 -17.06
C GLN A 117 -5.08 16.32 -16.21
N TYR A 118 -5.25 16.41 -14.89
CA TYR A 118 -4.90 15.34 -13.96
C TYR A 118 -5.67 14.05 -14.26
N LEU A 119 -7.00 14.14 -14.38
CA LEU A 119 -7.84 12.98 -14.63
C LEU A 119 -7.57 12.37 -16.01
N ALA A 120 -7.38 13.21 -17.03
CA ALA A 120 -7.01 12.75 -18.37
C ALA A 120 -5.66 12.02 -18.38
N GLU A 121 -4.70 12.46 -17.58
CA GLU A 121 -3.39 11.80 -17.46
C GLU A 121 -3.49 10.45 -16.74
N VAL A 122 -4.26 10.37 -15.64
CA VAL A 122 -4.50 9.10 -14.93
C VAL A 122 -5.21 8.09 -15.85
N GLU A 123 -6.20 8.54 -16.61
CA GLU A 123 -6.90 7.70 -17.60
C GLU A 123 -5.97 7.26 -18.72
N ARG A 124 -5.19 8.18 -19.31
CA ARG A 124 -4.24 7.89 -20.39
C ARG A 124 -3.20 6.87 -19.95
N ALA A 125 -2.61 7.04 -18.77
CA ALA A 125 -1.60 6.12 -18.26
C ALA A 125 -2.19 4.76 -17.86
N GLY A 126 -3.43 4.73 -17.38
CA GLY A 126 -4.15 3.49 -17.06
C GLY A 126 -4.66 2.74 -18.29
N ALA A 127 -4.74 3.37 -19.46
CA ALA A 127 -5.17 2.71 -20.68
C ALA A 127 -4.19 1.57 -21.05
N GLY A 128 -4.69 0.33 -21.03
CA GLY A 128 -3.89 -0.87 -21.31
C GLY A 128 -3.28 -1.54 -20.07
N VAL A 129 -3.42 -0.95 -18.88
CA VAL A 129 -3.07 -1.62 -17.62
C VAL A 129 -4.20 -2.57 -17.25
N ALA A 130 -3.89 -3.86 -17.12
CA ALA A 130 -4.87 -4.86 -16.70
C ALA A 130 -5.35 -4.56 -15.27
N ALA A 131 -6.67 -4.60 -15.07
CA ALA A 131 -7.24 -4.39 -13.74
C ALA A 131 -6.80 -5.52 -12.80
N SER A 132 -6.41 -5.16 -11.58
CA SER A 132 -6.17 -6.09 -10.48
C SER A 132 -7.18 -5.83 -9.36
N PRO A 133 -8.33 -6.55 -9.36
CA PRO A 133 -9.31 -6.45 -8.29
C PRO A 133 -8.70 -6.76 -6.92
N ALA A 134 -7.83 -7.77 -6.83
CA ALA A 134 -7.17 -8.13 -5.58
C ALA A 134 -6.31 -7.00 -5.01
N ARG A 135 -5.53 -6.27 -5.82
CA ARG A 135 -4.78 -5.11 -5.32
C ARG A 135 -5.72 -4.00 -4.84
N SER A 136 -6.83 -3.78 -5.55
CA SER A 136 -7.81 -2.76 -5.17
C SER A 136 -8.47 -3.10 -3.84
N VAL A 137 -8.94 -4.34 -3.69
CA VAL A 137 -9.51 -4.88 -2.44
C VAL A 137 -8.49 -4.84 -1.31
N GLY A 138 -7.26 -5.28 -1.56
CA GLY A 138 -6.19 -5.33 -0.55
C GLY A 138 -5.85 -3.96 0.01
N ARG A 139 -5.73 -2.94 -0.86
CA ARG A 139 -5.51 -1.55 -0.43
C ARG A 139 -6.67 -1.01 0.41
N LEU A 140 -7.91 -1.27 0.02
CA LEU A 140 -9.08 -0.84 0.78
C LEU A 140 -9.12 -1.51 2.15
N LEU A 141 -8.79 -2.81 2.20
CA LEU A 141 -8.75 -3.58 3.43
C LEU A 141 -7.63 -3.12 4.38
N GLU A 142 -6.43 -2.85 3.85
CA GLU A 142 -5.33 -2.23 4.61
C GLU A 142 -5.74 -0.88 5.21
N ALA A 143 -6.36 0.00 4.40
CA ALA A 143 -6.81 1.29 4.89
C ALA A 143 -7.84 1.16 6.03
N GLU A 144 -8.75 0.19 5.96
CA GLU A 144 -9.72 -0.07 7.02
C GLU A 144 -9.08 -0.66 8.28
N LEU A 145 -8.15 -1.62 8.14
CA LEU A 145 -7.45 -2.22 9.29
C LEU A 145 -6.61 -1.17 10.03
N VAL A 146 -5.92 -0.28 9.30
CA VAL A 146 -5.15 0.83 9.90
C VAL A 146 -6.06 1.81 10.66
N ARG A 147 -7.28 2.05 10.17
CA ARG A 147 -8.25 2.94 10.85
C ARG A 147 -8.92 2.31 12.07
N ARG A 148 -8.74 1.01 12.31
CA ARG A 148 -9.39 0.25 13.39
C ARG A 148 -8.36 -0.38 14.34
N PRO A 149 -7.55 0.43 15.03
CA PRO A 149 -6.55 -0.08 15.98
C PRO A 149 -7.18 -0.89 17.12
N GLU A 150 -8.46 -0.69 17.43
CA GLU A 150 -9.21 -1.45 18.43
C GLU A 150 -9.37 -2.93 18.04
N LEU A 151 -9.51 -3.25 16.75
CA LEU A 151 -9.56 -4.64 16.27
C LEU A 151 -8.21 -5.31 16.46
N LEU A 152 -7.14 -4.63 16.05
CA LEU A 152 -5.76 -5.12 16.17
C LEU A 152 -5.38 -5.33 17.64
N ALA A 153 -5.77 -4.40 18.52
CA ALA A 153 -5.56 -4.53 19.95
C ALA A 153 -6.33 -5.70 20.56
N ALA A 154 -7.58 -5.95 20.12
CA ALA A 154 -8.38 -7.09 20.60
C ALA A 154 -7.75 -8.44 20.24
N TRP A 155 -7.01 -8.51 19.13
CA TRP A 155 -6.25 -9.69 18.72
C TRP A 155 -4.83 -9.73 19.28
N GLU A 156 -4.41 -8.71 20.05
CA GLU A 156 -3.01 -8.52 20.44
C GLU A 156 -2.06 -8.66 19.24
N CYS A 157 -2.43 -8.03 18.13
CA CYS A 157 -1.70 -8.08 16.87
C CYS A 157 -1.34 -6.67 16.39
N GLU A 158 -0.32 -6.61 15.55
CA GLU A 158 0.00 -5.46 14.73
C GLU A 158 -0.17 -5.84 13.26
N PHE A 159 -0.91 -5.04 12.49
CA PHE A 159 -1.01 -5.24 11.05
C PHE A 159 0.23 -4.65 10.38
N GLN A 160 0.95 -5.49 9.63
CA GLN A 160 2.19 -5.09 8.98
C GLN A 160 1.97 -4.76 7.50
N ALA A 161 1.25 -5.61 6.78
CA ALA A 161 1.22 -5.54 5.33
C ALA A 161 0.05 -6.27 4.70
N VAL A 162 -0.31 -5.78 3.51
CA VAL A 162 -1.09 -6.51 2.51
C VAL A 162 -0.25 -6.65 1.24
N TRP A 163 -0.30 -7.81 0.58
CA TRP A 163 0.20 -7.94 -0.79
C TRP A 163 -0.67 -8.87 -1.63
N THR A 164 -0.45 -8.77 -2.93
CA THR A 164 -1.03 -9.66 -3.94
C THR A 164 0.14 -10.26 -4.70
N GLU A 165 0.19 -11.59 -4.75
CA GLU A 165 1.18 -12.27 -5.59
C GLU A 165 0.76 -12.20 -7.05
N ARG A 166 1.71 -11.86 -7.94
CA ARG A 166 1.47 -11.85 -9.39
C ARG A 166 0.91 -13.19 -9.91
N ARG A 167 1.40 -14.30 -9.36
CA ARG A 167 1.00 -15.66 -9.78
C ARG A 167 -0.37 -16.08 -9.25
N ALA A 168 -0.92 -15.34 -8.30
CA ALA A 168 -2.24 -15.54 -7.71
C ALA A 168 -3.01 -14.21 -7.72
N PRO A 169 -3.44 -13.72 -8.90
CA PRO A 169 -4.04 -12.39 -9.07
C PRO A 169 -5.41 -12.23 -8.40
N ASP A 170 -5.99 -13.33 -7.93
CA ASP A 170 -7.24 -13.43 -7.17
C ASP A 170 -6.98 -13.70 -5.67
N ARG A 171 -5.74 -13.53 -5.19
CA ARG A 171 -5.38 -13.73 -3.78
C ARG A 171 -4.80 -12.46 -3.16
N ILE A 172 -5.16 -12.23 -1.91
CA ILE A 172 -4.54 -11.25 -1.05
C ILE A 172 -3.97 -11.98 0.17
N ASP A 173 -2.75 -11.63 0.54
CA ASP A 173 -2.12 -12.11 1.75
C ASP A 173 -2.00 -10.94 2.73
N LEU A 174 -2.49 -11.15 3.96
CA LEU A 174 -2.37 -10.21 5.07
C LEU A 174 -1.33 -10.73 6.07
N LEU A 175 -0.44 -9.84 6.50
CA LEU A 175 0.62 -10.16 7.45
C LEU A 175 0.39 -9.42 8.77
N PHE A 176 0.36 -10.20 9.85
CA PHE A 176 0.21 -9.72 11.21
C PHE A 176 1.41 -10.14 12.05
N HIS A 177 1.82 -9.29 12.99
CA HIS A 177 2.75 -9.63 14.05
C HIS A 177 1.99 -9.90 15.35
N HIS A 178 2.42 -10.92 16.09
CA HIS A 178 1.94 -11.17 17.44
C HIS A 178 3.12 -11.55 18.37
N PRO A 179 3.22 -10.93 19.55
CA PRO A 179 2.51 -9.71 19.97
C PRO A 179 2.87 -8.48 19.12
N PRO A 180 2.17 -7.33 19.27
CA PRO A 180 2.58 -6.09 18.64
C PRO A 180 4.00 -5.74 19.09
N VAL A 181 4.84 -5.23 18.19
CA VAL A 181 6.27 -5.01 18.49
C VAL A 181 6.50 -3.52 18.74
N PRO A 182 6.67 -3.07 19.99
CA PRO A 182 6.94 -1.66 20.25
C PRO A 182 8.31 -1.30 19.68
N ASP A 183 8.37 -0.25 18.87
CA ASP A 183 9.60 0.38 18.38
C ASP A 183 10.59 -0.58 17.68
N GLY A 184 10.09 -1.64 17.03
CA GLY A 184 10.95 -2.59 16.30
C GLY A 184 11.90 -3.40 17.19
N ARG A 185 11.54 -3.62 18.45
CA ARG A 185 12.28 -4.48 19.40
C ARG A 185 12.13 -5.96 19.05
N TYR A 186 12.88 -6.39 18.05
CA TYR A 186 12.92 -7.78 17.57
C TYR A 186 13.60 -8.77 18.52
N ASP A 187 14.08 -8.33 19.68
CA ASP A 187 14.65 -9.16 20.73
C ASP A 187 13.60 -9.83 21.62
N LEU A 188 12.33 -9.37 21.54
CA LEU A 188 11.21 -9.99 22.22
C LEU A 188 10.65 -11.19 21.43
N PRO A 189 10.07 -12.20 22.10
CA PRO A 189 9.39 -13.30 21.42
C PRO A 189 8.27 -12.77 20.52
N GLN A 190 8.37 -13.04 19.22
CA GLN A 190 7.40 -12.64 18.20
C GLN A 190 7.19 -13.73 17.16
N LEU A 191 5.99 -13.73 16.58
CA LEU A 191 5.59 -14.54 15.44
C LEU A 191 4.92 -13.68 14.38
N GLN A 192 5.06 -14.12 13.13
CA GLN A 192 4.36 -13.55 11.99
C GLN A 192 3.27 -14.52 11.53
N PHE A 193 2.07 -13.99 11.29
CA PHE A 193 0.90 -14.73 10.84
C PHE A 193 0.47 -14.25 9.46
N MET A 194 0.30 -15.21 8.55
CA MET A 194 -0.13 -15.00 7.16
C MET A 194 -1.57 -15.47 6.99
N ALA A 195 -2.45 -14.52 6.74
CA ALA A 195 -3.86 -14.74 6.43
C ALA A 195 -4.07 -14.63 4.92
N GLU A 196 -4.35 -15.77 4.28
CA GLU A 196 -4.58 -15.85 2.84
C GLU A 196 -6.08 -15.72 2.53
N LEU A 197 -6.44 -14.79 1.64
CA LEU A 197 -7.83 -14.48 1.28
C LEU A 197 -8.01 -14.54 -0.23
N THR A 198 -8.95 -15.36 -0.69
CA THR A 198 -9.40 -15.33 -2.08
C THR A 198 -10.34 -14.15 -2.32
N VAL A 199 -10.12 -13.44 -3.42
CA VAL A 199 -10.90 -12.31 -3.89
C VAL A 199 -11.78 -12.78 -5.05
N PRO A 200 -13.09 -12.93 -4.85
CA PRO A 200 -13.99 -13.31 -5.93
C PRO A 200 -14.14 -12.17 -6.94
N ALA A 201 -14.77 -12.45 -8.08
CA ALA A 201 -15.14 -11.41 -9.02
C ALA A 201 -16.21 -10.48 -8.39
N GLY A 202 -16.02 -9.17 -8.48
CA GLY A 202 -16.96 -8.20 -7.93
C GLY A 202 -16.38 -6.80 -7.82
N GLY A 203 -17.19 -5.87 -7.32
CA GLY A 203 -16.76 -4.50 -7.02
C GLY A 203 -15.81 -4.48 -5.82
N PRO A 204 -14.58 -3.93 -5.95
CA PRO A 204 -13.59 -3.94 -4.88
C PRO A 204 -14.08 -3.38 -3.54
N GLU A 205 -14.95 -2.36 -3.57
CA GLU A 205 -15.48 -1.72 -2.37
C GLU A 205 -16.40 -2.65 -1.56
N VAL A 206 -17.27 -3.38 -2.25
CA VAL A 206 -18.19 -4.35 -1.62
C VAL A 206 -17.39 -5.52 -1.05
N LEU A 207 -16.46 -6.06 -1.85
CA LEU A 207 -15.63 -7.19 -1.44
C LEU A 207 -14.71 -6.85 -0.27
N ALA A 208 -14.12 -5.64 -0.25
CA ALA A 208 -13.30 -5.21 0.88
C ALA A 208 -14.12 -5.11 2.17
N ALA A 209 -15.36 -4.60 2.11
CA ALA A 209 -16.25 -4.53 3.26
C ALA A 209 -16.64 -5.93 3.79
N GLU A 210 -17.01 -6.85 2.89
CA GLU A 210 -17.36 -8.24 3.25
C GLU A 210 -16.16 -8.99 3.87
N LEU A 211 -14.97 -8.84 3.28
CA LEU A 211 -13.75 -9.43 3.82
C LEU A 211 -13.39 -8.84 5.18
N LEU A 212 -13.55 -7.53 5.35
CA LEU A 212 -13.32 -6.87 6.64
C LEU A 212 -14.27 -7.41 7.71
N GLU A 213 -15.56 -7.58 7.42
CA GLU A 213 -16.51 -8.19 8.35
C GLU A 213 -16.10 -9.60 8.74
N ARG A 214 -15.65 -10.41 7.76
CA ARG A 214 -15.17 -11.78 8.01
C ARG A 214 -13.94 -11.79 8.92
N ILE A 215 -12.97 -10.92 8.68
CA ILE A 215 -11.76 -10.83 9.50
C ILE A 215 -12.11 -10.29 10.90
N ALA A 216 -12.98 -9.28 10.98
CA ALA A 216 -13.42 -8.69 12.24
C ALA A 216 -14.14 -9.72 13.16
N ALA A 217 -14.79 -10.73 12.58
CA ALA A 217 -15.56 -11.73 13.31
C ALA A 217 -14.70 -12.76 14.06
N THR A 218 -13.43 -12.96 13.69
CA THR A 218 -12.58 -14.01 14.28
C THR A 218 -11.12 -13.57 14.35
N ASP A 219 -10.45 -13.89 15.45
CA ASP A 219 -9.02 -13.63 15.62
C ASP A 219 -8.19 -14.30 14.50
N PRO A 220 -7.42 -13.54 13.71
CA PRO A 220 -6.65 -14.06 12.59
C PRO A 220 -5.66 -15.15 13.01
N ARG A 221 -5.15 -15.14 14.24
CA ARG A 221 -4.21 -16.15 14.76
C ARG A 221 -4.80 -17.56 14.83
N THR A 222 -6.12 -17.69 14.77
CA THR A 222 -6.83 -18.98 14.84
C THR A 222 -6.92 -19.70 13.49
N TRP A 223 -6.71 -18.99 12.38
CA TRP A 223 -6.86 -19.53 11.03
C TRP A 223 -5.73 -19.13 10.06
N ALA A 224 -4.94 -18.11 10.39
CA ALA A 224 -3.73 -17.74 9.69
C ALA A 224 -2.58 -18.72 10.00
N ARG A 225 -1.71 -18.95 9.02
CA ARG A 225 -0.52 -19.78 9.22
C ARG A 225 0.61 -18.95 9.82
N ILE A 226 1.41 -19.56 10.70
CA ILE A 226 2.69 -18.96 11.09
C ILE A 226 3.60 -18.96 9.88
N CYS A 227 4.25 -17.83 9.60
CA CYS A 227 5.14 -17.66 8.45
C CYS A 227 6.49 -17.03 8.79
N GLY A 228 6.73 -16.71 10.06
CA GLY A 228 7.95 -16.06 10.51
C GLY A 228 8.04 -15.99 12.03
N GLY A 229 9.24 -15.70 12.53
CA GLY A 229 9.61 -15.79 13.94
C GLY A 229 10.62 -16.91 14.19
N SER A 230 10.54 -17.58 15.34
CA SER A 230 11.40 -18.72 15.65
C SER A 230 10.66 -19.79 16.45
N ALA A 231 11.14 -21.03 16.40
CA ALA A 231 10.60 -22.13 17.22
C ALA A 231 10.59 -21.80 18.72
N ARG A 232 11.63 -21.09 19.20
CA ARG A 232 11.70 -20.61 20.59
C ARG A 232 10.62 -19.57 20.88
N SER A 233 10.38 -18.63 19.97
CA SER A 233 9.30 -17.65 20.12
C SER A 233 7.94 -18.33 20.16
N ALA A 234 7.71 -19.33 19.30
CA ALA A 234 6.47 -20.09 19.28
C ALA A 234 6.24 -20.84 20.59
N GLU A 235 7.25 -21.53 21.12
CA GLU A 235 7.18 -22.17 22.43
C GLU A 235 6.82 -21.17 23.54
N LEU A 236 7.51 -20.02 23.59
CA LEU A 236 7.27 -18.98 24.60
C LEU A 236 5.89 -18.35 24.49
N LEU A 237 5.32 -18.28 23.28
CA LEU A 237 4.01 -17.69 23.00
C LEU A 237 2.89 -18.73 22.98
N GLY A 238 3.19 -20.02 23.19
CA GLY A 238 2.19 -21.09 23.26
C GLY A 238 1.65 -21.55 21.89
N TYR A 239 2.41 -21.37 20.81
CA TYR A 239 2.06 -21.82 19.47
C TYR A 239 2.90 -23.03 19.03
N PRO A 240 2.33 -23.93 18.20
CA PRO A 240 3.12 -24.94 17.51
C PRO A 240 4.00 -24.28 16.43
N TRP A 241 5.26 -24.71 16.33
CA TRP A 241 6.13 -24.27 15.23
C TRP A 241 5.90 -25.12 13.98
N PRO A 242 5.66 -24.51 12.80
CA PRO A 242 5.54 -25.26 11.54
C PRO A 242 6.86 -25.95 11.17
N GLU A 243 6.78 -27.21 10.74
CA GLU A 243 7.97 -27.99 10.34
C GLU A 243 8.53 -27.57 8.98
N ASP A 244 7.76 -26.83 8.20
CA ASP A 244 8.03 -26.42 6.82
C ASP A 244 8.55 -24.97 6.67
N LEU A 245 8.89 -24.32 7.79
CA LEU A 245 9.50 -22.97 7.83
C LEU A 245 11.03 -22.96 7.90
#